data_AF-A0A2T6BNU1-F1
#
_entry.id   AF-A0A2T6BNU1-F1
#
_cell.length_a   1.000
_cell.length_b   1.000
_cell.length_c   1.000
_cell.angle_alpha   90.00
_cell.angle_beta   90.00
_cell.angle_gamma   90.00
#
_symmetry.space_group_name_H-M   'P 1'
#
loop_
_entity.id
_entity.type
_entity.pdbx_description
1 polymer ?
#
loop_
_entity_poly.entity_id
_entity_poly.type
_entity_poly.pdbx_seq_one_letter_code
_entity_poly.pdbx_strand_id
1 'polypeptide(L)'
;MRAIALVMLALFAGCTDQAIIEAAFPDREKYAFASRDGESIFTYTCAPKETPEATKAHAREAHVYLDTRFNAAVDGAAEKLTAVEDQRRARAITRALDAEIEDIVEQTEERYECLFIQGRDV
;
A
#
# COMPACT_ATOMS: atom_id res chain seq x y z
N MET A 1 -27.58 -12.30 -39.61
CA MET A 1 -26.98 -11.12 -38.94
C MET A 1 -27.01 -11.36 -37.43
N ARG A 2 -25.96 -11.94 -36.86
CA ARG A 2 -25.81 -12.22 -35.43
C ARG A 2 -24.33 -12.00 -35.09
N ALA A 3 -23.93 -10.76 -34.84
CA ALA A 3 -22.53 -10.44 -34.51
C ALA A 3 -22.34 -9.08 -33.80
N ILE A 4 -23.32 -8.56 -33.07
CA ILE A 4 -23.21 -7.21 -32.44
C ILE A 4 -23.72 -7.22 -31.00
N ALA A 5 -23.53 -8.31 -30.26
CA ALA A 5 -23.93 -8.39 -28.85
C ALA A 5 -22.79 -8.80 -27.91
N LEU A 6 -21.58 -8.97 -28.42
CA LEU A 6 -20.44 -9.51 -27.64
C LEU A 6 -19.32 -8.51 -27.35
N VAL A 7 -19.39 -7.27 -27.87
CA VAL A 7 -18.29 -6.30 -27.74
C VAL A 7 -18.45 -5.36 -26.53
N MET A 8 -19.65 -5.22 -25.96
CA MET A 8 -19.86 -4.26 -24.84
C MET A 8 -19.55 -4.82 -23.44
N LEU A 9 -19.36 -6.15 -23.29
CA LEU A 9 -19.06 -6.76 -21.99
C LEU A 9 -17.56 -6.81 -21.66
N ALA A 10 -16.69 -6.44 -22.60
CA ALA A 10 -15.23 -6.41 -22.38
C ALA A 10 -14.70 -5.06 -21.85
N LEU A 11 -15.53 -4.01 -21.81
CA LEU A 11 -15.13 -2.65 -21.39
C LEU A 11 -15.23 -2.40 -19.89
N PHE A 12 -15.79 -3.33 -19.10
CA PHE A 12 -15.93 -3.18 -17.63
C PHE A 12 -15.00 -4.09 -16.82
N ALA A 13 -14.09 -4.81 -17.48
CA ALA A 13 -13.18 -5.74 -16.81
C ALA A 13 -11.86 -5.09 -16.31
N GLY A 14 -11.70 -3.76 -16.41
CA GLY A 14 -10.39 -3.12 -16.28
C GLY A 14 -10.21 -2.06 -15.19
N CYS A 15 -11.23 -1.72 -14.40
CA CYS A 15 -11.08 -0.76 -13.30
C CYS A 15 -10.53 -1.46 -12.06
N THR A 16 -9.28 -1.92 -12.10
CA THR A 16 -8.55 -2.25 -10.88
C THR A 16 -7.99 -0.97 -10.28
N ASP A 17 -7.84 -0.91 -8.96
CA ASP A 17 -7.21 0.24 -8.29
C ASP A 17 -5.83 0.54 -8.89
N GLN A 18 -5.12 -0.51 -9.31
CA GLN A 18 -3.85 -0.34 -10.00
C GLN A 18 -3.97 0.31 -11.38
N ALA A 19 -4.98 -0.03 -12.18
CA ALA A 19 -5.19 0.63 -13.47
C ALA A 19 -5.52 2.12 -13.31
N ILE A 20 -6.23 2.48 -12.22
CA ILE A 20 -6.50 3.88 -11.88
C ILE A 20 -5.21 4.60 -11.49
N ILE A 21 -4.36 3.98 -10.66
CA ILE A 21 -3.08 4.56 -10.24
C ILE A 21 -2.14 4.74 -11.43
N GLU A 22 -2.02 3.74 -12.30
CA GLU A 22 -1.20 3.83 -13.51
C GLU A 22 -1.70 4.93 -14.47
N ALA A 23 -3.01 5.12 -14.58
CA ALA A 23 -3.59 6.20 -15.38
C ALA A 23 -3.41 7.60 -14.76
N ALA A 24 -3.49 7.70 -13.43
CA ALA A 24 -3.33 8.96 -12.70
C ALA A 24 -1.87 9.41 -12.61
N PHE A 25 -0.93 8.46 -12.57
CA PHE A 25 0.50 8.69 -12.40
C PHE A 25 1.33 7.93 -13.44
N PRO A 26 1.19 8.25 -14.75
CA PRO A 26 1.84 7.49 -15.82
C PRO A 26 3.37 7.57 -15.81
N ASP A 27 3.92 8.59 -15.15
CA ASP A 27 5.35 8.88 -15.12
C ASP A 27 6.05 8.27 -13.90
N ARG A 28 5.29 7.68 -12.96
CA ARG A 28 5.84 7.12 -11.73
C ARG A 28 6.40 5.72 -11.98
N GLU A 29 7.58 5.46 -11.42
CA GLU A 29 8.24 4.17 -11.49
C GLU A 29 7.78 3.24 -10.36
N LYS A 30 7.60 1.96 -10.68
CA LYS A 30 7.09 0.96 -9.75
C LYS A 30 8.21 0.16 -9.09
N TYR A 31 8.15 0.04 -7.76
CA TYR A 31 9.13 -0.69 -6.96
C TYR A 31 8.45 -1.66 -6.00
N ALA A 32 9.09 -2.80 -5.77
CA ALA A 32 8.60 -3.82 -4.84
C ALA A 32 9.73 -4.26 -3.90
N PHE A 33 9.41 -4.38 -2.62
CA PHE A 33 10.34 -4.77 -1.56
C PHE A 33 9.65 -5.78 -0.64
N ALA A 34 10.39 -6.76 -0.14
CA ALA A 34 9.87 -7.66 0.89
C ALA A 34 9.78 -6.92 2.23
N SER A 35 8.71 -7.16 3.00
CA SER A 35 8.58 -6.72 4.38
C SER A 35 9.71 -7.30 5.25
N ARG A 36 9.96 -6.66 6.40
CA ARG A 36 11.01 -7.09 7.34
C ARG A 36 10.85 -8.53 7.83
N ASP A 37 9.63 -9.00 8.02
CA ASP A 37 9.33 -10.39 8.39
C ASP A 37 9.43 -11.36 7.20
N GLY A 38 9.50 -10.85 5.97
CA GLY A 38 9.54 -11.62 4.74
C GLY A 38 8.21 -12.26 4.34
N GLU A 39 7.11 -11.95 5.04
CA GLU A 39 5.80 -12.55 4.79
C GLU A 39 5.01 -11.81 3.70
N SER A 40 5.40 -10.57 3.38
CA SER A 40 4.71 -9.71 2.42
C SER A 40 5.65 -9.04 1.43
N ILE A 41 5.13 -8.69 0.25
CA ILE A 41 5.76 -7.79 -0.71
C ILE A 41 5.01 -6.46 -0.74
N PHE A 42 5.70 -5.39 -0.40
CA PHE A 42 5.18 -4.02 -0.43
C PHE A 42 5.53 -3.35 -1.74
N THR A 43 4.52 -2.77 -2.38
CA THR A 43 4.63 -2.18 -3.71
C THR A 43 4.37 -0.69 -3.68
N TYR A 44 5.23 0.07 -4.36
CA TYR A 44 5.24 1.53 -4.39
C TYR A 44 5.24 2.05 -5.83
N THR A 45 4.67 3.22 -6.04
CA THR A 45 4.88 4.04 -7.24
C THR A 45 5.46 5.38 -6.85
N CYS A 46 6.65 5.69 -7.35
CA CYS A 46 7.44 6.86 -6.93
C CYS A 46 7.65 7.82 -8.09
N ALA A 47 7.64 9.12 -7.79
CA ALA A 47 8.07 10.13 -8.74
C ALA A 47 9.53 9.89 -9.14
N PRO A 48 9.88 10.01 -10.45
CA PRO A 48 11.24 9.80 -10.90
C PRO A 48 12.18 10.86 -10.32
N LYS A 49 13.39 10.43 -9.95
CA LYS A 49 14.51 11.29 -9.56
C LYS A 49 15.50 11.44 -10.74
N GLU A 50 16.67 12.03 -10.51
CA GLU A 50 17.65 12.32 -11.56
C GLU A 50 18.11 11.07 -12.32
N THR A 51 18.12 9.91 -11.65
CA THR A 51 18.42 8.60 -12.26
C THR A 51 17.49 7.51 -11.72
N PRO A 52 17.29 6.40 -12.46
CA PRO A 52 16.53 5.25 -11.97
C PRO A 52 17.09 4.67 -10.66
N GLU A 53 18.41 4.67 -10.49
CA GLU A 53 19.05 4.22 -9.25
C GLU A 53 18.72 5.14 -8.06
N ALA A 54 18.67 6.46 -8.29
CA ALA A 54 18.26 7.43 -7.29
C ALA A 54 16.78 7.23 -6.91
N THR A 55 15.90 7.02 -7.90
CA THR A 55 14.48 6.70 -7.66
C THR A 55 14.34 5.43 -6.83
N LYS A 56 15.08 4.35 -7.17
CA LYS A 56 15.07 3.09 -6.43
C LYS A 56 15.60 3.23 -4.99
N ALA A 57 16.66 4.02 -4.80
CA ALA A 57 17.20 4.30 -3.46
C ALA A 57 16.15 5.04 -2.61
N HIS A 58 15.50 6.05 -3.18
CA HIS A 58 14.45 6.80 -2.51
C HIS A 58 13.23 5.92 -2.18
N ALA A 59 12.80 5.06 -3.12
CA ALA A 59 11.74 4.08 -2.90
C ALA A 59 12.08 3.09 -1.77
N ARG A 60 13.35 2.70 -1.63
CA ARG A 60 13.82 1.86 -0.52
C ARG A 60 13.75 2.60 0.82
N GLU A 61 14.07 3.89 0.86
CA GLU A 61 13.92 4.70 2.08
C GLU A 61 12.46 4.81 2.50
N ALA A 62 11.56 5.07 1.55
CA ALA A 62 10.11 5.08 1.77
C ALA A 62 9.64 3.73 2.35
N HIS A 63 10.12 2.63 1.77
CA HIS A 63 9.78 1.29 2.25
C HIS A 63 10.25 1.03 3.68
N VAL A 64 11.51 1.35 4.00
CA VAL A 64 12.05 1.15 5.35
C VAL A 64 11.27 1.98 6.37
N TYR A 65 10.92 3.23 6.02
CA TYR A 65 10.10 4.08 6.88
C TYR A 65 8.72 3.47 7.14
N LEU A 66 7.98 3.14 6.07
CA LEU A 66 6.64 2.58 6.16
C LEU A 66 6.65 1.26 6.93
N ASP A 67 7.51 0.32 6.54
CA ASP A 67 7.56 -1.02 7.13
C ASP A 67 7.89 -0.97 8.63
N THR A 68 8.83 -0.12 9.03
CA THR A 68 9.16 0.07 10.46
C THR A 68 7.97 0.60 11.26
N ARG A 69 7.27 1.61 10.74
CA ARG A 69 6.14 2.24 11.42
C ARG A 69 4.92 1.33 11.45
N PHE A 70 4.65 0.64 10.35
CA PHE A 70 3.58 -0.34 10.20
C PHE A 70 3.75 -1.48 11.22
N ASN A 71 4.94 -2.08 11.29
CA ASN A 71 5.25 -3.11 12.28
C ASN A 71 5.04 -2.60 13.71
N ALA A 72 5.54 -1.42 14.04
CA ALA A 72 5.38 -0.85 15.38
C ALA A 72 3.91 -0.61 15.76
N ALA A 73 3.08 -0.15 14.81
CA ALA A 73 1.66 0.05 15.02
C ALA A 73 0.93 -1.29 15.24
N VAL A 74 1.22 -2.29 14.40
CA VAL A 74 0.64 -3.65 14.50
C VAL A 74 1.04 -4.32 15.81
N ASP A 75 2.33 -4.29 16.18
CA ASP A 75 2.83 -4.86 17.42
C ASP A 75 2.15 -4.20 18.63
N GLY A 76 2.07 -2.86 18.64
CA GLY A 76 1.40 -2.12 19.71
C GLY A 76 -0.12 -2.39 19.79
N ALA A 77 -0.78 -2.65 18.67
CA ALA A 77 -2.18 -3.04 18.64
C ALA A 77 -2.37 -4.49 19.11
N ALA A 78 -1.50 -5.41 18.70
CA ALA A 78 -1.51 -6.80 19.11
C ALA A 78 -1.35 -6.92 20.63
N GLU A 79 -0.38 -6.22 21.23
CA GLU A 79 -0.20 -6.16 22.68
C GLU A 79 -1.49 -5.71 23.38
N LYS A 80 -2.13 -4.63 22.91
CA LYS A 80 -3.40 -4.14 23.47
C LYS A 80 -4.52 -5.16 23.32
N LEU A 81 -4.59 -5.89 22.21
CA LEU A 81 -5.63 -6.90 21.96
C LEU A 81 -5.49 -8.12 22.87
N THR A 82 -4.27 -8.57 23.19
CA THR A 82 -4.06 -9.72 24.08
C THR A 82 -4.61 -9.49 25.50
N ALA A 83 -4.71 -8.23 25.92
CA ALA A 83 -5.20 -7.84 27.23
C ALA A 83 -6.71 -7.54 27.28
N VAL A 84 -7.46 -7.75 26.19
CA VAL A 84 -8.86 -7.34 26.07
C VAL A 84 -9.80 -8.53 25.97
N GLU A 85 -10.74 -8.61 26.92
CA GLU A 85 -11.82 -9.61 26.93
C GLU A 85 -13.13 -9.08 26.30
N ASP A 86 -13.26 -7.76 26.17
CA ASP A 86 -14.46 -7.09 25.64
C ASP A 86 -14.36 -6.82 24.13
N GLN A 87 -15.35 -7.31 23.37
CA GLN A 87 -15.41 -7.11 21.92
C GLN A 87 -15.53 -5.64 21.53
N ARG A 88 -16.19 -4.78 22.32
CA ARG A 88 -16.31 -3.36 21.97
C ARG A 88 -14.95 -2.68 22.01
N ARG A 89 -14.14 -2.98 23.03
CA ARG A 89 -12.77 -2.48 23.17
C ARG A 89 -11.84 -3.05 22.10
N ALA A 90 -11.97 -4.32 21.73
CA ALA A 90 -11.20 -4.90 20.62
C ALA A 90 -11.47 -4.16 19.30
N ARG A 91 -12.74 -3.89 18.98
CA ARG A 91 -13.12 -3.09 17.79
C ARG A 91 -12.60 -1.65 17.83
N ALA A 92 -12.50 -1.07 19.03
CA ALA A 92 -11.92 0.27 19.17
C ALA A 92 -10.41 0.26 18.87
N ILE A 93 -9.69 -0.78 19.30
CA ILE A 93 -8.26 -0.95 18.99
C ILE A 93 -8.06 -1.14 17.49
N THR A 94 -8.84 -2.01 16.84
CA THR A 94 -8.73 -2.22 15.39
C THR A 94 -8.97 -0.92 14.61
N ARG A 95 -10.01 -0.16 14.95
CA ARG A 95 -10.25 1.14 14.29
C ARG A 95 -9.14 2.16 14.52
N ALA A 96 -8.52 2.15 15.70
CA ALA A 96 -7.39 3.01 15.98
C ALA A 96 -6.16 2.58 15.18
N LEU A 97 -5.93 1.27 15.04
CA LEU A 97 -4.88 0.73 14.17
C LEU A 97 -5.12 1.12 12.72
N ASP A 98 -6.33 0.93 12.18
CA ASP A 98 -6.66 1.28 10.78
C ASP A 98 -6.34 2.77 10.52
N ALA A 99 -6.77 3.67 11.40
CA ALA A 99 -6.49 5.10 11.29
C ALA A 99 -4.99 5.43 11.40
N GLU A 100 -4.24 4.73 12.25
CA GLU A 100 -2.79 4.90 12.38
C GLU A 100 -2.05 4.40 11.13
N ILE A 101 -2.52 3.30 10.52
CA ILE A 101 -1.94 2.76 9.28
C ILE A 101 -2.21 3.72 8.11
N GLU A 102 -3.43 4.26 8.00
CA GLU A 102 -3.75 5.29 7.01
C GLU A 102 -2.83 6.52 7.15
N ASP A 103 -2.66 7.04 8.37
CA ASP A 103 -1.76 8.16 8.67
C ASP A 103 -0.28 7.85 8.32
N ILE A 104 0.19 6.62 8.60
CA ILE A 104 1.55 6.19 8.22
C ILE A 104 1.72 6.19 6.70
N VAL A 105 0.73 5.71 5.94
CA VAL A 105 0.76 5.69 4.48
C VAL A 105 0.78 7.13 3.93
N GLU A 106 -0.08 8.00 4.42
CA GLU A 106 -0.14 9.41 4.03
C GLU A 106 1.19 10.13 4.30
N GLN A 107 1.76 9.97 5.50
CA GLN A 107 3.07 10.54 5.84
C GLN A 107 4.19 9.98 4.97
N THR A 108 4.11 8.72 4.55
CA THR A 108 5.11 8.12 3.66
C THR A 108 5.04 8.77 2.28
N GLU A 109 3.84 8.95 1.72
CA GLU A 109 3.68 9.62 0.43
C GLU A 109 4.12 11.08 0.50
N GLU A 110 3.70 11.84 1.51
CA GLU A 110 4.09 13.25 1.66
C GLU A 110 5.60 13.42 1.75
N ARG A 111 6.27 12.51 2.49
CA ARG A 111 7.70 12.61 2.76
C ARG A 111 8.59 12.14 1.62
N TYR A 112 8.16 11.14 0.86
CA TYR A 112 8.99 10.44 -0.13
C TYR A 112 8.44 10.49 -1.56
N GLU A 113 7.29 11.15 -1.79
CA GLU A 113 6.63 11.20 -3.10
C GLU A 113 6.42 9.80 -3.72
N CYS A 114 6.24 8.82 -2.83
CA CYS A 114 6.09 7.40 -3.13
C CYS A 114 4.73 6.94 -2.59
N LEU A 115 3.80 6.67 -3.51
CA LEU A 115 2.49 6.12 -3.17
C LEU A 115 2.62 4.62 -2.92
N PHE A 116 2.26 4.19 -1.71
CA PHE A 116 2.09 2.78 -1.40
C PHE A 116 0.81 2.25 -2.05
N ILE A 117 0.92 1.19 -2.84
CA ILE A 117 -0.22 0.63 -3.59
C ILE A 117 -0.85 -0.55 -2.85
N GLN A 118 -0.02 -1.52 -2.45
CA GLN A 118 -0.49 -2.73 -1.79
C GLN A 118 0.65 -3.49 -1.12
N GLY A 119 0.30 -4.20 -0.04
CA GLY A 119 1.01 -5.37 0.44
C GLY A 119 0.33 -6.62 -0.10
N ARG A 120 1.11 -7.62 -0.52
CA ARG A 120 0.60 -8.96 -0.86
C ARG A 120 1.41 -10.01 -0.12
N ASP A 121 0.75 -11.06 0.35
CA ASP A 121 1.42 -12.19 0.96
C ASP A 121 2.36 -12.87 -0.06
N VAL A 122 3.46 -13.42 0.44
CA VAL A 122 4.47 -14.17 -0.34
C VAL A 122 4.03 -15.60 -0.61
#